data_AF-A0A6C0CBK2-F1
#
_entry.id   AF-A0A6C0CBK2-F1
#
_cell.length_a   1.000
_cell.length_b   1.000
_cell.length_c   1.000
_cell.angle_alpha   90.00
_cell.angle_beta   90.00
_cell.angle_gamma   90.00
#
_symmetry.space_group_name_H-M   'P 1'
#
loop_
_entity.id
_entity.type
_entity.pdbx_description
1 polymer ?
#
loop_
_entity_poly.entity_id
_entity_poly.type
_entity_poly.pdbx_seq_one_letter_code
_entity_poly.pdbx_strand_id
1 'polypeptide(L)'
;MIANDKINNDYYRSRYETFSIIVMIKNGYVNATKICKIYSKEFRQWKVNKTSREILQELSNVTGISLNKLTKTVAGGRTIDIRGIYVHPDLITHIAYWCSPRFAVKIGKWINEWRKFSNENEIRFYDALSTIETSPNAQREKEIQTMLHKKLGGKIEVKTSDGRIDLLTDEYLIEIKKYDDWMCAVGQVLMYGCEYDDRKKIIYLFDVPEDNNLSRVQRKCKKYNITVRTIK
;
A
#
# COMPACT_ATOMS: atom_id res chain seq x y z
N MET A 1 -16.98 -10.43 -28.13
CA MET A 1 -17.70 -11.62 -27.64
C MET A 1 -16.87 -12.29 -26.56
N ILE A 2 -17.41 -12.56 -25.37
CA ILE A 2 -16.70 -13.31 -24.32
C ILE A 2 -16.96 -14.80 -24.58
N ALA A 3 -15.92 -15.57 -24.89
CA ALA A 3 -16.00 -17.02 -24.99
C ALA A 3 -15.43 -17.65 -23.72
N ASN A 4 -16.20 -18.53 -23.08
CA ASN A 4 -15.78 -19.27 -21.89
C ASN A 4 -15.55 -20.73 -22.27
N ASP A 5 -14.31 -21.20 -22.15
CA ASP A 5 -13.95 -22.60 -22.39
C ASP A 5 -13.68 -23.31 -21.08
N LYS A 6 -14.36 -24.43 -20.87
CA LYS A 6 -14.07 -25.30 -19.73
C LYS A 6 -12.67 -25.91 -19.90
N ILE A 7 -11.79 -25.72 -18.91
CA ILE A 7 -10.45 -26.36 -18.90
C ILE A 7 -10.57 -27.76 -18.28
N ASN A 8 -11.27 -27.86 -17.16
CA ASN A 8 -11.63 -29.11 -16.47
C ASN A 8 -12.82 -28.83 -15.53
N ASN A 9 -13.11 -29.74 -14.58
CA ASN A 9 -14.23 -29.58 -13.65
C ASN A 9 -14.08 -28.44 -12.63
N ASP A 10 -12.86 -27.93 -12.45
CA ASP A 10 -12.54 -26.92 -11.44
C ASP A 10 -12.25 -25.53 -12.04
N TYR A 11 -11.92 -25.45 -13.33
CA TYR A 11 -11.48 -24.22 -13.99
C TYR A 11 -12.10 -24.00 -15.36
N TYR A 12 -12.33 -22.73 -15.69
CA TYR A 12 -12.62 -22.27 -17.04
C TYR A 12 -11.68 -21.13 -17.45
N ARG A 13 -11.54 -20.95 -18.76
CA ARG A 13 -10.82 -19.85 -19.39
C ARG A 13 -11.84 -18.89 -20.01
N SER A 14 -11.78 -17.62 -19.64
CA SER A 14 -12.50 -16.56 -20.36
C SER A 14 -11.55 -15.88 -21.34
N ARG A 15 -11.90 -15.87 -22.62
CA ARG A 15 -11.16 -15.17 -23.67
C ARG A 15 -11.77 -13.82 -23.96
N TYR A 16 -10.92 -12.82 -23.93
CA TYR A 16 -11.15 -11.47 -24.45
C TYR A 16 -10.32 -11.30 -25.72
N GLU A 17 -10.59 -10.26 -26.48
CA GLU A 17 -9.93 -10.00 -27.78
C GLU A 17 -8.39 -9.96 -27.67
N THR A 18 -7.85 -9.52 -26.53
CA THR A 18 -6.42 -9.28 -26.35
C THR A 18 -5.77 -10.13 -25.26
N PHE A 19 -6.55 -10.85 -24.46
CA PHE A 19 -6.02 -11.68 -23.37
C PHE A 19 -7.03 -12.72 -22.92
N SER A 20 -6.57 -13.69 -22.11
CA SER A 20 -7.45 -14.62 -21.43
C SER A 20 -7.18 -14.66 -19.94
N ILE A 21 -8.22 -14.87 -19.14
CA ILE A 21 -8.12 -15.14 -17.70
C ILE A 21 -8.53 -16.56 -17.40
N ILE A 22 -8.00 -17.12 -16.31
CA ILE A 22 -8.39 -18.42 -15.80
C ILE A 22 -9.07 -18.23 -14.47
N VAL A 23 -10.23 -18.84 -14.32
CA VAL A 23 -11.12 -18.66 -13.18
C VAL A 23 -11.48 -20.03 -12.59
N MET A 24 -11.47 -20.11 -11.25
CA MET A 24 -11.96 -21.26 -10.50
C MET A 24 -13.49 -21.28 -10.52
N ILE A 25 -14.08 -22.40 -10.94
CA ILE A 25 -15.55 -22.56 -11.05
C ILE A 25 -16.21 -22.42 -9.67
N LYS A 26 -15.63 -23.04 -8.64
CA LYS A 26 -16.26 -23.15 -7.31
C LYS A 26 -16.52 -21.81 -6.63
N ASN A 27 -15.63 -20.83 -6.81
CA ASN A 27 -15.62 -19.60 -6.00
C ASN A 27 -15.29 -18.33 -6.79
N GLY A 28 -15.13 -18.43 -8.11
CA GLY A 28 -14.81 -17.29 -8.96
C GLY A 28 -13.39 -16.75 -8.82
N TYR A 29 -12.50 -17.41 -8.07
CA TYR A 29 -11.15 -16.90 -7.87
C TYR A 29 -10.41 -16.86 -9.20
N VAL A 30 -9.64 -15.80 -9.44
CA VAL A 30 -8.99 -15.55 -10.73
C VAL A 30 -7.48 -15.67 -10.59
N ASN A 31 -6.82 -16.26 -11.60
CA ASN A 31 -5.37 -16.42 -11.64
C ASN A 31 -4.65 -15.07 -11.83
N ALA A 32 -4.30 -14.42 -10.72
CA ALA A 32 -3.66 -13.10 -10.71
C ALA A 32 -2.24 -13.13 -11.28
N THR A 33 -1.50 -14.22 -11.09
CA THR A 33 -0.13 -14.36 -11.65
C THR A 33 -0.13 -14.28 -13.16
N LYS A 34 -1.12 -14.87 -13.83
CA LYS A 34 -1.26 -14.79 -15.29
C LYS A 34 -1.63 -13.40 -15.76
N ILE A 35 -2.54 -12.73 -15.05
CA ILE A 35 -2.92 -11.33 -15.34
C ILE A 35 -1.68 -10.43 -15.23
N CYS A 36 -0.95 -10.48 -14.12
CA CYS A 36 0.22 -9.63 -13.91
C CYS A 36 1.28 -9.86 -15.00
N LYS A 37 1.50 -11.12 -15.41
CA LYS A 37 2.47 -11.48 -16.44
C LYS A 37 2.17 -10.85 -17.81
N ILE A 38 0.89 -10.72 -18.18
CA ILE A 38 0.48 -10.03 -19.42
C ILE A 38 0.99 -8.58 -19.45
N TYR A 39 1.02 -7.93 -18.28
CA TYR A 39 1.48 -6.54 -18.13
C TYR A 39 2.95 -6.45 -17.68
N SER A 40 3.74 -7.52 -17.87
CA SER A 40 5.15 -7.58 -17.46
C SER A 40 5.38 -7.25 -15.97
N LYS A 41 4.44 -7.66 -15.11
CA LYS A 41 4.51 -7.48 -13.66
C LYS A 41 4.48 -8.81 -12.91
N GLU A 42 4.99 -8.79 -11.69
CA GLU A 42 4.95 -9.95 -10.81
C GLU A 42 3.94 -9.76 -9.67
N PHE A 43 3.00 -10.69 -9.52
CA PHE A 43 2.01 -10.64 -8.44
C PHE A 43 2.65 -10.56 -7.04
N ARG A 44 3.84 -11.15 -6.85
CA ARG A 44 4.56 -11.09 -5.58
C ARG A 44 4.91 -9.66 -5.19
N GLN A 45 5.26 -8.80 -6.16
CA GLN A 45 5.53 -7.38 -5.92
C GLN A 45 4.26 -6.67 -5.46
N TRP A 46 3.14 -6.89 -6.16
CA TRP A 46 1.86 -6.35 -5.72
C TRP A 46 1.52 -6.79 -4.30
N LYS A 47 1.68 -8.08 -3.96
CA LYS A 47 1.30 -8.63 -2.65
C LYS A 47 2.09 -8.03 -1.48
N VAL A 48 3.34 -7.61 -1.68
CA VAL A 48 4.18 -7.04 -0.60
C VAL A 48 4.07 -5.52 -0.46
N ASN A 49 3.53 -4.84 -1.48
CA ASN A 49 3.32 -3.39 -1.42
C ASN A 49 2.42 -3.00 -0.24
N LYS A 50 2.74 -1.87 0.40
CA LYS A 50 2.03 -1.36 1.59
C LYS A 50 0.52 -1.26 1.35
N THR A 51 0.11 -0.55 0.30
CA THR A 51 -1.30 -0.38 -0.08
C THR A 51 -2.01 -1.71 -0.32
N SER A 52 -1.35 -2.68 -0.95
CA SER A 52 -1.96 -3.99 -1.20
C SER A 52 -2.15 -4.81 0.08
N ARG A 53 -1.25 -4.68 1.07
CA ARG A 53 -1.43 -5.29 2.38
C ARG A 53 -2.61 -4.68 3.14
N GLU A 54 -2.75 -3.36 3.07
CA GLU A 54 -3.90 -2.64 3.63
C GLU A 54 -5.22 -3.09 2.97
N ILE A 55 -5.26 -3.18 1.63
CA ILE A 55 -6.42 -3.70 0.89
C ILE A 55 -6.76 -5.15 1.31
N LEU A 56 -5.75 -6.02 1.45
CA LEU A 56 -5.99 -7.41 1.86
C LEU A 56 -6.57 -7.49 3.28
N GLN A 57 -6.05 -6.69 4.20
CA GLN A 57 -6.56 -6.62 5.58
C GLN A 57 -7.99 -6.11 5.60
N GLU A 58 -8.28 -5.03 4.89
CA GLU A 58 -9.62 -4.44 4.86
C GLU A 58 -10.63 -5.38 4.22
N LEU A 59 -10.27 -6.02 3.11
CA LEU A 59 -11.13 -7.04 2.50
C LEU A 59 -11.39 -8.21 3.46
N SER A 60 -10.39 -8.63 4.23
CA SER A 60 -10.54 -9.68 5.24
C SER A 60 -11.53 -9.27 6.34
N ASN A 61 -11.44 -8.01 6.81
CA ASN A 61 -12.33 -7.46 7.82
C ASN A 61 -13.78 -7.39 7.32
N VAL A 62 -14.01 -6.81 6.14
CA VAL A 62 -15.35 -6.60 5.58
C VAL A 62 -16.03 -7.92 5.20
N THR A 63 -15.27 -8.86 4.64
CA THR A 63 -15.85 -10.15 4.18
C THR A 63 -15.90 -11.22 5.28
N GLY A 64 -15.17 -11.04 6.37
CA GLY A 64 -14.95 -12.08 7.38
C GLY A 64 -14.10 -13.26 6.89
N ILE A 65 -13.56 -13.20 5.67
CA ILE A 65 -12.69 -14.25 5.11
C ILE A 65 -11.28 -14.05 5.64
N SER A 66 -10.70 -15.10 6.23
CA SER A 66 -9.32 -15.03 6.73
C SER A 66 -8.31 -14.68 5.62
N LEU A 67 -7.31 -13.84 5.92
CA LEU A 67 -6.26 -13.40 4.98
C LEU A 67 -5.64 -14.53 4.14
N ASN A 68 -5.37 -15.68 4.76
CA ASN A 68 -4.79 -16.85 4.09
C ASN A 68 -5.73 -17.51 3.06
N LYS A 69 -7.04 -17.24 3.12
CA LYS A 69 -8.05 -17.73 2.18
C LYS A 69 -8.26 -16.77 1.01
N LEU A 70 -7.93 -15.48 1.15
CA LEU A 70 -8.02 -14.50 0.05
C LEU A 70 -7.11 -14.81 -1.14
N THR A 71 -6.06 -15.62 -0.92
CA THR A 71 -5.18 -16.11 -1.98
C THR A 71 -5.01 -17.63 -1.92
N LYS A 72 -5.01 -18.31 -3.06
CA LYS A 72 -4.80 -19.75 -3.17
C LYS A 72 -3.69 -20.07 -4.17
N THR A 73 -2.67 -20.82 -3.72
CA THR A 73 -1.57 -21.25 -4.58
C THR A 73 -1.89 -22.58 -5.24
N VAL A 74 -1.71 -22.66 -6.57
CA VAL A 74 -1.77 -23.89 -7.36
C VAL A 74 -0.40 -24.10 -8.00
N ALA A 75 0.43 -24.95 -7.39
CA ALA A 75 1.82 -25.15 -7.81
C ALA A 75 2.05 -26.44 -8.65
N GLY A 76 1.19 -27.45 -8.48
CA GLY A 76 1.34 -28.77 -9.09
C GLY A 76 0.19 -29.17 -10.01
N GLY A 77 0.15 -30.45 -10.39
CA GLY A 77 -0.89 -31.03 -11.25
C GLY A 77 -0.50 -31.15 -12.73
N ARG A 78 -1.26 -31.99 -13.45
CA ARG A 78 -1.01 -32.32 -14.87
C ARG A 78 -1.26 -31.14 -15.81
N THR A 79 -2.24 -30.30 -15.50
CA THR A 79 -2.57 -29.11 -16.30
C THR A 79 -1.67 -27.96 -15.88
N ILE A 80 -0.53 -27.77 -16.56
CA ILE A 80 0.45 -26.71 -16.24
C ILE A 80 -0.17 -25.31 -16.35
N ASP A 81 -1.09 -25.14 -17.29
CA ASP A 81 -1.71 -23.84 -17.59
C ASP A 81 -2.57 -23.28 -16.45
N ILE A 82 -3.05 -24.09 -15.50
CA ILE A 82 -3.80 -23.58 -14.34
C ILE A 82 -2.90 -23.22 -13.17
N ARG A 83 -1.57 -23.40 -13.26
CA ARG A 83 -0.67 -23.07 -12.16
C ARG A 83 -0.60 -21.56 -11.93
N GLY A 84 -0.39 -21.17 -10.69
CA GLY A 84 -0.31 -19.77 -10.29
C GLY A 84 -0.94 -19.47 -8.95
N ILE A 85 -1.03 -18.18 -8.63
CA ILE A 85 -1.73 -17.69 -7.45
C ILE A 85 -3.09 -17.13 -7.89
N TYR A 86 -4.12 -17.68 -7.28
CA TYR A 86 -5.50 -17.28 -7.45
C TYR A 86 -5.91 -16.36 -6.32
N VAL A 87 -6.69 -15.32 -6.63
CA VAL A 87 -7.12 -14.31 -5.67
C VAL A 87 -8.63 -14.21 -5.62
N HIS A 88 -9.15 -13.76 -4.49
CA HIS A 88 -10.56 -13.39 -4.33
C HIS A 88 -11.00 -12.40 -5.44
N PRO A 89 -12.22 -12.54 -6.00
CA PRO A 89 -12.70 -11.68 -7.10
C PRO A 89 -12.56 -10.18 -6.85
N ASP A 90 -12.87 -9.72 -5.63
CA ASP A 90 -12.81 -8.30 -5.27
C ASP A 90 -11.39 -7.70 -5.31
N LEU A 91 -10.35 -8.54 -5.31
CA LEU A 91 -8.96 -8.08 -5.45
C LEU A 91 -8.59 -7.76 -6.91
N ILE A 92 -9.35 -8.25 -7.89
CA ILE A 92 -8.95 -8.18 -9.30
C ILE A 92 -8.91 -6.76 -9.82
N THR A 93 -9.87 -5.92 -9.43
CA THR A 93 -9.89 -4.51 -9.82
C THR A 93 -8.65 -3.78 -9.30
N HIS A 94 -8.25 -4.02 -8.04
CA HIS A 94 -7.07 -3.41 -7.44
C HIS A 94 -5.75 -3.87 -8.10
N ILE A 95 -5.66 -5.16 -8.44
CA ILE A 95 -4.50 -5.72 -9.15
C ILE A 95 -4.40 -5.16 -10.56
N ALA A 96 -5.53 -5.13 -11.29
CA ALA A 96 -5.57 -4.60 -12.65
C ALA A 96 -5.28 -3.10 -12.71
N TYR A 97 -5.77 -2.33 -11.74
CA TYR A 97 -5.43 -0.92 -11.54
C TYR A 97 -3.91 -0.72 -11.40
N TRP A 98 -3.26 -1.52 -10.53
CA TRP A 98 -1.80 -1.49 -10.36
C TRP A 98 -1.03 -1.94 -11.60
N CYS A 99 -1.56 -2.90 -12.36
CA CYS A 99 -0.93 -3.40 -13.58
C CYS A 99 -0.89 -2.36 -14.70
N SER A 100 -1.96 -1.56 -14.85
CA SER A 100 -2.15 -0.69 -16.01
C SER A 100 -2.78 0.66 -15.64
N PRO A 101 -2.02 1.77 -15.71
CA PRO A 101 -2.59 3.12 -15.56
C PRO A 101 -3.71 3.41 -16.56
N ARG A 102 -3.65 2.83 -17.76
CA ARG A 102 -4.75 2.95 -18.76
C ARG A 102 -6.04 2.29 -18.26
N PHE A 103 -5.94 1.15 -17.59
CA PHE A 103 -7.09 0.49 -16.98
C PHE A 103 -7.63 1.29 -15.79
N ALA A 104 -6.74 1.82 -14.94
CA ALA A 104 -7.11 2.70 -13.84
C ALA A 104 -7.96 3.90 -14.29
N VAL A 105 -7.56 4.57 -15.38
CA VAL A 105 -8.34 5.70 -15.94
C VAL A 105 -9.72 5.24 -16.45
N LYS A 106 -9.83 4.07 -17.07
CA LYS A 106 -11.11 3.52 -17.53
C LYS A 106 -12.06 3.24 -16.37
N ILE A 107 -11.57 2.60 -15.31
CA ILE A 107 -12.34 2.34 -14.09
C ILE A 107 -12.85 3.65 -13.49
N GLY A 108 -11.99 4.67 -13.40
CA GLY A 108 -12.41 6.00 -12.90
C GLY A 108 -13.55 6.61 -13.72
N LYS A 109 -13.51 6.47 -15.06
CA LYS A 109 -14.62 6.91 -15.93
C LYS A 109 -15.91 6.13 -15.67
N TRP A 110 -15.84 4.81 -15.60
CA TRP A 110 -17.01 3.96 -15.34
C TRP A 110 -17.63 4.25 -13.97
N ILE A 111 -16.81 4.46 -12.94
CA ILE A 111 -17.31 4.85 -11.61
C ILE A 111 -18.01 6.21 -11.67
N ASN A 112 -17.47 7.17 -12.42
CA ASN A 112 -18.10 8.48 -12.58
C ASN A 112 -19.41 8.42 -13.40
N GLU A 113 -19.47 7.56 -14.41
CA GLU A 113 -20.69 7.29 -15.16
C GLU A 113 -21.76 6.64 -14.26
N TRP A 114 -21.39 5.60 -13.50
CA TRP A 114 -22.26 4.95 -12.52
C TRP A 114 -22.76 5.94 -11.45
N ARG A 115 -21.88 6.81 -10.94
CA ARG A 115 -22.21 7.86 -9.98
C ARG A 115 -23.29 8.80 -10.53
N LYS A 116 -23.16 9.24 -11.78
CA LYS A 116 -24.10 10.15 -12.44
C LYS A 116 -25.41 9.50 -12.88
N PHE A 117 -25.47 8.17 -12.85
CA PHE A 117 -26.64 7.43 -13.32
C PHE A 117 -27.88 7.63 -12.44
N SER A 118 -27.71 7.86 -11.12
CA SER A 118 -28.82 8.24 -10.24
C SER A 118 -28.36 9.08 -9.05
N ASN A 119 -29.29 9.83 -8.46
CA ASN A 119 -29.02 10.63 -7.26
C ASN A 119 -28.63 9.74 -6.07
N GLU A 120 -29.18 8.52 -5.93
CA GLU A 120 -28.76 7.61 -4.86
C GLU A 120 -27.30 7.17 -5.00
N ASN A 121 -26.84 6.91 -6.24
CA ASN A 121 -25.43 6.56 -6.48
C ASN A 121 -24.50 7.73 -6.20
N GLU A 122 -24.90 8.95 -6.54
CA GLU A 122 -24.14 10.16 -6.24
C GLU A 122 -24.00 10.37 -4.73
N ILE A 123 -25.10 10.27 -3.98
CA ILE A 123 -25.09 10.34 -2.51
C ILE A 123 -24.19 9.25 -1.93
N ARG A 124 -24.36 7.99 -2.36
CA ARG A 124 -23.55 6.85 -1.89
C ARG A 124 -22.06 7.04 -2.18
N PHE A 125 -21.73 7.62 -3.33
CA PHE A 125 -20.34 7.89 -3.69
C PHE A 125 -19.72 8.96 -2.78
N TYR A 126 -20.41 10.08 -2.56
CA TYR A 126 -19.89 11.15 -1.71
C TYR A 126 -19.88 10.79 -0.22
N ASP A 127 -20.83 9.97 0.24
CA ASP A 127 -20.84 9.41 1.60
C ASP A 127 -19.64 8.47 1.83
N ALA A 128 -19.34 7.61 0.85
CA ALA A 128 -18.13 6.80 0.89
C ALA A 128 -16.84 7.65 0.84
N LEU A 129 -16.84 8.79 0.12
CA LEU A 129 -15.70 9.71 0.09
C LEU A 129 -15.53 10.50 1.39
N SER A 130 -16.62 10.89 2.04
CA SER A 130 -16.58 11.66 3.30
C SER A 130 -16.09 10.83 4.47
N THR A 131 -16.22 9.51 4.38
CA THR A 131 -15.77 8.52 5.37
C THR A 131 -14.39 7.95 5.07
N ILE A 132 -13.66 8.48 4.08
CA ILE A 132 -12.28 8.07 3.84
C ILE A 132 -11.43 8.45 5.05
N GLU A 133 -11.07 7.43 5.83
CA GLU A 133 -10.06 7.59 6.86
C GLU A 133 -8.68 7.75 6.20
N THR A 134 -7.93 8.76 6.63
CA THR A 134 -6.52 8.87 6.26
C THR A 134 -5.78 7.65 6.79
N SER A 135 -4.74 7.19 6.06
CA SER A 135 -3.99 6.00 6.50
C SER A 135 -3.61 6.13 7.98
N PRO A 136 -3.82 5.10 8.82
CA PRO A 136 -3.53 5.17 10.26
C PRO A 136 -2.11 5.69 10.57
N ASN A 137 -1.14 5.37 9.69
CA ASN A 137 0.22 5.89 9.80
C ASN A 137 0.30 7.41 9.68
N ALA A 138 -0.37 8.02 8.70
CA ALA A 138 -0.34 9.47 8.47
C ALA A 138 -0.99 10.23 9.64
N GLN A 139 -2.08 9.68 10.18
CA GLN A 139 -2.73 10.22 11.37
C GLN A 139 -1.80 10.16 12.59
N ARG A 140 -1.15 9.01 12.82
CA ARG A 140 -0.23 8.80 13.95
C ARG A 140 1.04 9.65 13.84
N GLU A 141 1.59 9.85 12.63
CA GLU A 141 2.71 10.79 12.39
C GLU A 141 2.33 12.20 12.84
N LYS A 142 1.14 12.67 12.47
CA LYS A 142 0.66 14.02 12.81
C LYS A 142 0.35 14.19 14.31
N GLU A 143 -0.20 13.18 14.96
CA GLU A 143 -0.40 13.17 16.42
C GLU A 143 0.94 13.26 17.16
N ILE A 144 1.91 12.47 16.74
CA ILE A 144 3.27 12.49 17.29
C ILE A 144 3.95 13.82 17.03
N GLN A 145 3.83 14.38 15.82
CA GLN A 145 4.37 15.69 15.46
C GLN A 145 3.81 16.77 16.39
N THR A 146 2.49 16.76 16.62
CA THR A 146 1.83 17.71 17.53
C THR A 146 2.33 17.55 18.97
N MET A 147 2.47 16.31 19.45
CA MET A 147 3.00 16.00 20.78
C MET A 147 4.45 16.47 20.94
N LEU A 148 5.31 16.20 19.97
CA LEU A 148 6.72 16.62 19.98
C LEU A 148 6.85 18.13 19.87
N HIS A 149 6.04 18.78 19.03
CA HIS A 149 6.01 20.23 18.91
C HIS A 149 5.63 20.90 20.23
N LYS A 150 4.60 20.38 20.93
CA LYS A 150 4.22 20.88 22.26
C LYS A 150 5.35 20.72 23.29
N LYS A 151 6.15 19.65 23.18
CA LYS A 151 7.23 19.32 24.12
C LYS A 151 8.53 20.07 23.84
N LEU A 152 8.87 20.26 22.56
CA LEU A 152 10.19 20.74 22.11
C LEU A 152 10.13 22.15 21.51
N GLY A 153 8.94 22.70 21.24
CA GLY A 153 8.76 23.96 20.52
C GLY A 153 9.04 23.81 19.03
N GLY A 154 9.51 24.88 18.38
CA GLY A 154 9.91 24.86 16.96
C GLY A 154 8.77 25.09 15.96
N LYS A 155 9.03 24.76 14.69
CA LYS A 155 8.08 24.88 13.58
C LYS A 155 7.82 23.52 12.96
N ILE A 156 6.55 23.21 12.67
CA ILE A 156 6.14 21.99 11.97
C ILE A 156 6.05 22.23 10.46
N GLU A 157 6.18 21.16 9.67
CA GLU A 157 5.99 21.18 8.20
C GLU A 157 6.85 22.26 7.49
N VAL A 158 8.11 22.41 7.93
CA VAL A 158 9.00 23.45 7.40
C VAL A 158 9.40 23.11 5.98
N LYS A 159 8.98 23.96 5.04
CA LYS A 159 9.27 23.79 3.61
C LYS A 159 10.76 23.96 3.33
N THR A 160 11.32 23.02 2.58
CA THR A 160 12.67 23.04 2.03
C THR A 160 12.61 23.07 0.51
N SER A 161 13.77 23.06 -0.17
CA SER A 161 13.80 22.93 -1.63
C SER A 161 13.28 21.58 -2.12
N ASP A 162 13.51 20.51 -1.34
CA ASP A 162 13.24 19.12 -1.72
C ASP A 162 12.06 18.47 -0.98
N GLY A 163 11.37 19.19 -0.09
CA GLY A 163 10.26 18.63 0.67
C GLY A 163 9.81 19.47 1.86
N ARG A 164 9.44 18.77 2.94
CA ARG A 164 9.05 19.36 4.23
C ARG A 164 9.68 18.57 5.36
N ILE A 165 10.23 19.28 6.34
CA ILE A 165 10.72 18.74 7.61
C ILE A 165 9.52 18.62 8.55
N ASP A 166 9.33 17.46 9.17
CA ASP A 166 8.19 17.24 10.08
C ASP A 166 8.23 18.22 11.27
N LEU A 167 9.39 18.37 11.92
CA LEU A 167 9.59 19.32 13.02
C LEU A 167 11.02 19.87 13.03
N LEU A 168 11.15 21.19 13.01
CA LEU A 168 12.42 21.90 13.10
C LEU A 168 12.44 22.75 14.38
N THR A 169 13.41 22.49 15.25
CA THR A 169 13.66 23.31 16.45
C THR A 169 14.99 24.07 16.29
N ASP A 170 15.36 24.84 17.31
CA ASP A 170 16.66 25.53 17.32
C ASP A 170 17.84 24.56 17.41
N GLU A 171 17.63 23.34 17.90
CA GLU A 171 18.69 22.32 18.05
C GLU A 171 18.51 21.14 17.09
N TYR A 172 17.27 20.80 16.70
CA TYR A 172 16.96 19.53 16.06
C TYR A 172 16.27 19.67 14.72
N LEU A 173 16.67 18.82 13.78
CA LEU A 173 15.93 18.48 12.57
C LEU A 173 15.31 17.11 12.80
N ILE A 174 13.99 17.06 12.91
CA ILE A 174 13.24 15.89 13.32
C ILE A 174 12.39 15.37 12.17
N GLU A 175 12.52 14.07 11.90
CA GLU A 175 11.62 13.30 11.03
C GLU A 175 10.94 12.20 11.84
N ILE A 176 9.65 11.98 11.58
CA ILE A 176 8.78 11.04 12.29
C ILE A 176 8.29 10.02 11.26
N LYS A 177 8.63 8.75 11.47
CA LYS A 177 8.17 7.67 10.59
C LYS A 177 7.78 6.43 11.35
N LYS A 178 6.91 5.62 10.75
CA LYS A 178 6.70 4.25 11.20
C LYS A 178 8.03 3.49 11.16
N TYR A 179 8.23 2.57 12.09
CA TYR A 179 9.43 1.73 12.16
C TYR A 179 9.81 1.12 10.80
N ASP A 180 8.85 0.61 10.03
CA ASP A 180 9.10 -0.02 8.72
C ASP A 180 9.67 0.96 7.67
N ASP A 181 9.40 2.26 7.85
CA ASP A 181 9.75 3.33 6.92
C ASP A 181 11.01 4.11 7.38
N TRP A 182 11.77 3.58 8.35
CA TRP A 182 12.96 4.26 8.92
C TRP A 182 14.03 4.66 7.90
N MET A 183 14.15 3.92 6.79
CA MET A 183 15.11 4.25 5.72
C MET A 183 14.70 5.50 4.95
N CYS A 184 13.39 5.73 4.79
CA CYS A 184 12.88 6.96 4.20
C CYS A 184 13.25 8.16 5.09
N ALA A 185 13.07 8.01 6.41
CA ALA A 185 13.45 9.05 7.36
C ALA A 185 14.94 9.39 7.31
N VAL A 186 15.82 8.38 7.17
CA VAL A 186 17.26 8.60 6.99
C VAL A 186 17.55 9.45 5.75
N GLY A 187 16.93 9.12 4.62
CA GLY A 187 17.09 9.90 3.40
C GLY A 187 16.66 11.36 3.58
N GLN A 188 15.50 11.57 4.21
CA GLN A 188 14.94 12.90 4.45
C GLN A 188 15.84 13.75 5.38
N VAL A 189 16.22 13.25 6.56
CA VAL A 189 17.06 14.04 7.49
C VAL A 189 18.47 14.31 6.95
N LEU A 190 18.98 13.46 6.06
CA LEU A 190 20.24 13.71 5.37
C LEU A 190 20.11 14.84 4.36
N MET A 191 19.09 14.79 3.50
CA MET A 191 18.86 15.81 2.47
C MET A 191 18.53 17.16 3.09
N TYR A 192 17.58 17.20 4.03
CA TYR A 192 17.21 18.44 4.70
C TYR A 192 18.36 19.00 5.55
N GLY A 193 19.23 18.13 6.05
CA GLY A 193 20.43 18.54 6.78
C GLY A 193 21.50 19.22 5.92
N CYS A 194 21.34 19.28 4.59
CA CYS A 194 22.17 20.12 3.73
C CYS A 194 21.78 21.60 3.80
N GLU A 195 20.50 21.90 4.06
CA GLU A 195 19.99 23.27 4.24
C GLU A 195 20.07 23.71 5.72
N TYR A 196 20.06 22.75 6.65
CA TYR A 196 20.09 22.95 8.10
C TYR A 196 21.21 22.12 8.74
N ASP A 197 22.46 22.38 8.34
CA ASP A 197 23.64 21.59 8.75
C ASP A 197 24.03 21.79 10.22
N ASP A 198 23.62 22.92 10.79
CA ASP A 198 23.78 23.31 12.19
C ASP A 198 22.79 22.61 13.15
N ARG A 199 21.83 21.84 12.61
CA ARG A 199 20.84 21.08 13.40
C ARG A 199 21.24 19.62 13.58
N LYS A 200 21.03 19.09 14.79
CA LYS A 200 21.20 17.67 15.09
C LYS A 200 20.07 16.87 14.46
N LYS A 201 20.43 15.85 13.66
CA LYS A 201 19.48 14.98 12.95
C LYS A 201 18.88 13.96 13.90
N ILE A 202 17.56 13.96 14.04
CA ILE A 202 16.82 12.99 14.86
C ILE A 202 15.72 12.34 14.04
N ILE A 203 15.61 11.02 14.18
CA ILE A 203 14.46 10.25 13.69
C ILE A 203 13.68 9.72 14.89
N TYR A 204 12.38 9.98 14.92
CA TYR A 204 11.45 9.35 15.85
C TYR A 204 10.68 8.22 15.15
N LEU A 205 10.82 7.01 15.67
CA LEU A 205 10.13 5.82 15.16
C LEU A 205 8.95 5.43 16.04
N PHE A 206 7.79 5.16 15.43
CA PHE A 206 6.61 4.63 16.11
C PHE A 206 6.18 3.27 15.52
N ASP A 207 5.25 2.59 16.20
CA ASP A 207 4.81 1.22 15.91
C ASP A 207 5.98 0.26 15.74
N VAL A 208 6.95 0.35 16.66
CA VAL A 208 8.11 -0.52 16.70
C VAL A 208 7.67 -1.91 17.22
N PRO A 209 7.78 -3.00 16.42
CA PRO A 209 7.35 -4.34 16.85
C PRO A 209 8.14 -4.83 18.08
N GLU A 210 7.62 -5.75 18.89
CA GLU A 210 8.37 -6.28 20.04
C GLU A 210 9.61 -7.09 19.61
N ASP A 211 9.50 -7.81 18.49
CA ASP A 211 10.55 -8.62 17.86
C ASP A 211 11.47 -7.83 16.92
N ASN A 212 11.55 -6.50 17.10
CA ASN A 212 12.33 -5.62 16.24
C ASN A 212 13.85 -5.81 16.35
N ASN A 213 14.59 -5.12 15.47
CA ASN A 213 16.05 -4.99 15.57
C ASN A 213 16.46 -3.51 15.55
N LEU A 214 15.98 -2.75 16.54
CA LEU A 214 16.23 -1.32 16.72
C LEU A 214 17.73 -1.04 16.90
N SER A 215 18.47 -1.92 17.57
CA SER A 215 19.92 -1.78 17.76
C SER A 215 20.67 -1.75 16.42
N ARG A 216 20.27 -2.58 15.44
CA ARG A 216 20.80 -2.53 14.08
C ARG A 216 20.47 -1.21 13.39
N VAL A 217 19.24 -0.71 13.54
CA VAL A 217 18.81 0.58 12.96
C VAL A 217 19.63 1.72 13.56
N GLN A 218 19.69 1.84 14.88
CA GLN A 218 20.48 2.83 15.62
C GLN A 218 21.96 2.80 15.20
N ARG A 219 22.57 1.61 15.13
CA ARG A 219 23.98 1.46 14.71
C ARG A 219 24.21 1.97 13.28
N LYS A 220 23.27 1.73 12.36
CA LYS A 220 23.37 2.24 10.98
C LYS A 220 23.22 3.76 10.95
N CYS A 221 22.20 4.30 11.62
CA CYS A 221 21.96 5.74 11.69
C CYS A 221 23.10 6.52 12.35
N LYS A 222 23.74 5.95 13.39
CA LYS A 222 24.89 6.55 14.07
C LYS A 222 26.06 6.84 13.13
N LYS A 223 26.28 6.01 12.09
CA LYS A 223 27.34 6.27 11.08
C LYS A 223 27.15 7.59 10.32
N TYR A 224 25.93 8.11 10.32
CA TYR A 224 25.53 9.35 9.65
C TYR A 224 25.21 10.48 10.64
N ASN A 225 25.61 10.35 11.91
CA ASN A 225 25.29 11.29 12.99
C ASN A 225 23.78 11.51 13.18
N ILE A 226 22.97 10.48 12.92
CA ILE A 226 21.53 10.50 13.12
C ILE A 226 21.19 9.79 14.43
N THR A 227 20.51 10.51 15.33
CA THR A 227 19.98 9.94 16.57
C THR A 227 18.61 9.31 16.31
N VAL A 228 18.39 8.09 16.78
CA VAL A 228 17.10 7.40 16.64
C VAL A 228 16.43 7.28 18.01
N ARG A 229 15.20 7.76 18.11
CA ARG A 229 14.33 7.66 19.29
C ARG A 229 13.06 6.90 18.93
N THR A 230 12.41 6.31 19.93
CA THR A 230 11.14 5.58 19.74
C THR A 230 10.03 6.22 20.53
N ILE A 231 8.82 6.17 19.99
CA ILE A 231 7.59 6.60 20.65
C ILE A 231 6.68 5.38 20.79
N LYS A 232 6.21 5.16 22.01
CA LYS A 232 5.22 4.12 22.32
C LYS A 232 3.83 4.69 22.06
#